data_AF-A0A7S3KIN4-F1
#
_entry.id   AF-A0A7S3KIN4-F1
#
_cell.length_a   1.000
_cell.length_b   1.000
_cell.length_c   1.000
_cell.angle_alpha   90.00
_cell.angle_beta   90.00
_cell.angle_gamma   90.00
#
_symmetry.space_group_name_H-M   'P 1'
#
loop_
_entity.id
_entity.type
_entity.pdbx_description
1 polymer ?
#
loop_
_entity_poly.entity_id
_entity_poly.type
_entity_poly.pdbx_seq_one_letter_code
_entity_poly.pdbx_strand_id
1 'polypeptide(L)'
;WDYLLKNLLLQKFDEETNTHRVIPIIFATGNHDLGVDSYNNAIIPHNKHAPVFKHYFPQNTYEGKVPNIYQRKSYFSHKISDRILIITADMAYETKIEGEQAEWMEKILS
;
A
#
# COMPACT_ATOMS: atom_id res chain seq x y z
N TRP A 1 13.59 4.98 -3.36
CA TRP A 1 12.82 5.33 -2.16
C TRP A 1 13.51 6.37 -1.29
N ASP A 2 14.76 6.16 -0.85
CA ASP A 2 15.49 7.15 -0.02
C ASP A 2 15.65 8.54 -0.64
N TYR A 3 15.91 8.64 -1.96
CA TYR A 3 15.96 9.93 -2.66
C TYR A 3 14.60 10.64 -2.67
N LEU A 4 13.52 9.86 -2.77
CA LEU A 4 12.15 10.37 -2.81
C LEU A 4 11.74 10.89 -1.42
N LEU A 5 12.05 10.14 -0.36
CA LEU A 5 11.77 10.54 1.03
C LEU A 5 12.66 11.69 1.53
N LYS A 6 13.90 11.80 1.05
CA LYS A 6 14.82 12.89 1.41
C LYS A 6 14.52 14.20 0.69
N ASN A 7 14.06 14.14 -0.57
CA ASN A 7 13.84 15.34 -1.39
C ASN A 7 12.36 15.75 -1.52
N LEU A 8 11.40 14.84 -1.33
CA LEU A 8 10.00 15.19 -1.07
C LEU A 8 9.73 15.25 0.42
N LEU A 9 10.51 16.02 1.19
CA LEU A 9 10.10 16.36 2.55
C LEU A 9 8.86 17.26 2.48
N LEU A 10 7.74 16.59 2.75
CA LEU A 10 6.32 16.93 2.74
C LEU A 10 5.91 18.06 3.71
N GLN A 11 6.57 19.21 3.65
CA GLN A 11 6.08 20.43 4.29
C GLN A 11 6.38 21.64 3.41
N LYS A 12 5.40 22.05 2.60
CA LYS A 12 5.39 23.43 2.12
C LYS A 12 4.70 24.23 3.20
N PHE A 13 5.50 24.98 3.98
CA PHE A 13 4.96 26.00 4.86
C PHE A 13 4.42 27.11 3.97
N ASP A 14 3.12 27.35 4.07
CA ASP A 14 2.48 28.45 3.37
C ASP A 14 2.50 29.65 4.31
N GLU A 15 3.44 30.57 4.05
CA GLU A 15 3.67 31.76 4.89
C GLU A 15 2.45 32.70 4.93
N GLU A 16 1.63 32.74 3.86
CA GLU A 16 0.45 33.59 3.79
C GLU A 16 -0.69 33.09 4.69
N THR A 17 -0.79 31.78 4.85
CA THR A 17 -1.86 31.14 5.66
C THR A 17 -1.38 30.67 7.03
N ASN A 18 -0.08 30.71 7.31
CA ASN A 18 0.54 30.12 8.50
C ASN A 18 0.13 28.65 8.71
N THR A 19 -0.01 27.89 7.60
CA THR A 19 -0.41 26.49 7.63
C THR A 19 0.65 25.58 7.04
N HIS A 20 0.86 24.43 7.67
CA HIS A 20 1.65 23.35 7.10
C HIS A 20 0.77 22.54 6.15
N ARG A 21 1.11 22.51 4.86
CA ARG A 21 0.44 21.64 3.89
C ARG A 21 1.14 20.28 3.88
N VAL A 22 0.43 19.26 4.34
CA VAL A 22 0.83 17.85 4.21
C VAL A 22 0.17 17.28 2.96
N ILE A 23 0.97 16.67 2.08
CA ILE A 23 0.45 15.99 0.89
C ILE A 23 0.40 14.49 1.19
N PRO A 24 -0.77 13.84 1.18
CA PRO A 24 -0.85 12.40 1.36
C PRO A 24 -0.24 11.70 0.15
N ILE A 25 0.71 10.79 0.39
CA ILE A 25 1.24 9.89 -0.64
C ILE A 25 0.62 8.51 -0.42
N ILE A 26 0.05 7.95 -1.48
CA ILE A 26 -0.58 6.63 -1.46
C ILE A 26 0.24 5.74 -2.39
N PHE A 27 0.77 4.66 -1.84
CA PHE A 27 1.60 3.71 -2.59
C PHE A 27 0.75 2.56 -3.14
N ALA A 28 1.11 2.09 -4.33
CA ALA A 28 0.63 0.86 -4.93
C ALA A 28 1.83 -0.02 -5.27
N THR A 29 1.64 -1.34 -5.26
CA THR A 29 2.71 -2.29 -5.59
C THR A 29 2.55 -2.76 -7.03
N GLY A 30 3.62 -2.67 -7.81
CA GLY A 30 3.73 -3.28 -9.14
C GLY A 30 4.65 -4.50 -9.13
N ASN A 31 4.65 -5.23 -10.24
CA ASN A 31 5.47 -6.43 -10.45
C ASN A 31 6.98 -6.16 -10.19
N HIS A 32 7.49 -5.00 -10.60
CA HIS A 32 8.89 -4.63 -10.37
C HIS A 32 9.24 -4.41 -8.88
N ASP A 33 8.29 -3.99 -8.04
CA ASP A 33 8.51 -3.84 -6.59
C ASP A 33 8.71 -5.21 -5.90
N LEU A 34 8.14 -6.26 -6.49
CA LEU A 34 8.30 -7.64 -6.06
C LEU A 34 9.44 -8.38 -6.77
N GLY A 35 10.16 -7.71 -7.67
CA GLY A 35 11.26 -8.30 -8.43
C GLY A 35 10.79 -9.35 -9.44
N VAL A 36 9.55 -9.23 -9.92
CA VAL A 36 8.95 -10.18 -10.86
C VAL A 36 8.71 -9.50 -12.21
N ASP A 37 9.13 -10.16 -13.29
CA ASP A 37 8.96 -9.65 -14.66
C ASP A 37 7.50 -9.80 -15.14
N SER A 38 7.20 -9.29 -16.35
CA SER A 38 5.85 -9.18 -16.95
C SER A 38 5.05 -10.48 -17.08
N TYR A 39 5.63 -11.62 -16.72
CA TYR A 39 5.04 -12.95 -16.76
C TYR A 39 5.47 -13.71 -15.53
N ASN A 40 4.60 -13.81 -14.51
CA ASN A 40 5.00 -14.47 -13.29
C ASN A 40 3.99 -15.49 -12.76
N ASN A 41 4.35 -16.76 -12.92
CA ASN A 41 3.82 -17.88 -12.12
C ASN A 41 4.64 -18.11 -10.83
N ALA A 42 5.66 -17.28 -10.54
CA ALA A 42 6.54 -17.51 -9.39
C ALA A 42 5.81 -17.18 -8.09
N ILE A 43 5.87 -18.15 -7.19
CA ILE A 43 5.47 -18.02 -5.79
C ILE A 43 6.56 -17.18 -5.12
N ILE A 44 6.20 -16.00 -4.63
CA ILE A 44 7.12 -15.11 -3.94
C ILE A 44 7.36 -15.67 -2.54
N PRO A 45 8.59 -16.07 -2.18
CA PRO A 45 8.84 -16.73 -0.91
C PRO A 45 8.67 -15.73 0.25
N HIS A 46 7.69 -15.99 1.10
CA HIS A 46 7.49 -15.29 2.36
C HIS A 46 8.48 -15.79 3.43
N ASN A 47 9.75 -15.39 3.33
CA ASN A 47 10.77 -15.71 4.33
C ASN A 47 11.33 -14.43 4.99
N LYS A 48 12.31 -14.56 5.88
CA LYS A 48 12.96 -13.43 6.56
C LYS A 48 13.69 -12.43 5.62
N HIS A 49 13.83 -12.79 4.35
CA HIS A 49 14.40 -11.96 3.28
C HIS A 49 13.31 -11.44 2.32
N ALA A 50 12.03 -11.62 2.66
CA ALA A 50 10.93 -11.11 1.85
C ALA A 50 11.06 -9.58 1.70
N PRO A 51 10.62 -9.01 0.57
CA PRO A 51 10.86 -7.62 0.28
C PRO A 51 10.28 -6.67 1.35
N VAL A 52 11.09 -5.69 1.77
CA VAL A 52 10.78 -4.78 2.88
C VAL A 52 9.63 -3.82 2.55
N PHE A 53 9.24 -3.69 1.28
CA PHE A 53 8.29 -2.66 0.82
C PHE A 53 6.94 -2.69 1.56
N LYS A 54 6.46 -3.85 2.02
CA LYS A 54 5.23 -3.98 2.84
C LYS A 54 5.21 -3.15 4.12
N HIS A 55 6.36 -2.70 4.61
CA HIS A 55 6.44 -1.80 5.76
C HIS A 55 5.88 -0.40 5.46
N TYR A 56 5.80 -0.02 4.18
CA TYR A 56 5.32 1.29 3.76
C TYR A 56 3.84 1.30 3.40
N PHE A 57 3.17 0.14 3.39
CA PHE A 57 1.76 0.01 3.04
C PHE A 57 0.89 0.13 4.29
N PRO A 58 -0.26 0.81 4.21
CA PRO A 58 -1.22 0.87 5.32
C PRO A 58 -1.59 -0.55 5.80
N GLN A 59 -1.45 -0.80 7.09
CA GLN A 59 -1.85 -2.06 7.70
C GLN A 59 -2.95 -1.79 8.71
N ASN A 60 -4.09 -2.46 8.54
CA ASN A 60 -5.10 -2.48 9.59
C ASN A 60 -4.53 -3.22 10.81
N THR A 61 -4.77 -2.68 12.00
CA THR A 61 -4.39 -3.37 13.23
C THR A 61 -5.22 -4.66 13.32
N TYR A 62 -4.55 -5.76 13.65
CA TYR A 62 -5.20 -7.03 13.94
C TYR A 62 -5.14 -7.22 15.46
N GLU A 63 -6.29 -7.27 16.12
CA GLU A 63 -6.38 -7.39 17.59
C GLU A 63 -5.61 -6.28 18.33
N GLY A 64 -5.63 -5.05 17.80
CA GLY A 64 -4.91 -3.91 18.38
C GLY A 64 -3.38 -3.98 18.25
N LYS A 65 -2.85 -4.94 17.49
CA LYS A 65 -1.41 -5.12 17.26
C LYS A 65 -1.08 -4.87 15.79
N VAL A 66 0.17 -4.48 15.55
CA VAL A 66 0.73 -4.43 14.20
C VAL A 66 0.78 -5.87 13.66
N PRO A 67 0.13 -6.16 12.52
CA PRO A 67 0.12 -7.52 11.97
C PRO A 67 1.53 -7.99 11.62
N ASN A 68 1.73 -9.30 11.76
CA ASN A 68 2.97 -9.94 11.32
C ASN A 68 3.16 -9.69 9.81
N ILE A 69 4.41 -9.59 9.33
CA ILE A 69 4.73 -9.33 7.93
C ILE A 69 4.01 -10.28 6.95
N TYR A 70 3.74 -11.51 7.37
CA TYR A 70 3.02 -12.52 6.58
C TYR A 70 1.50 -12.29 6.49
N GLN A 71 0.94 -11.53 7.43
CA GLN A 71 -0.47 -11.15 7.46
C GLN A 71 -0.71 -9.81 6.75
N ARG A 72 0.37 -9.10 6.39
CA ARG A 72 0.29 -7.79 5.73
C ARG A 72 -0.10 -7.94 4.28
N LYS A 73 -1.08 -7.14 3.88
CA LYS A 73 -1.59 -7.08 2.51
C LYS A 73 -0.99 -5.88 1.77
N SER A 74 -0.77 -6.08 0.48
CA SER A 74 -0.33 -5.11 -0.53
C SER A 74 -1.50 -4.33 -1.13
N TYR A 75 -2.74 -4.82 -0.96
CA TYR A 75 -3.99 -4.15 -1.30
C TYR A 75 -4.67 -3.57 -0.05
N PHE A 76 -5.31 -2.41 -0.20
CA PHE A 76 -5.99 -1.72 0.89
C PHE A 76 -6.97 -0.66 0.34
N SER A 77 -7.84 -0.15 1.21
CA SER A 77 -8.74 0.94 0.89
C SER A 77 -8.66 2.04 1.94
N HIS A 78 -8.92 3.26 1.53
CA HIS A 78 -8.90 4.42 2.41
C HIS A 78 -9.99 5.41 2.01
N LYS A 79 -10.93 5.67 2.94
CA LYS A 79 -11.98 6.66 2.76
C LYS A 79 -11.49 8.02 3.25
N ILE A 80 -11.33 8.98 2.35
CA ILE A 80 -10.91 10.36 2.67
C ILE A 80 -12.11 11.20 3.10
N SER A 81 -13.26 10.99 2.46
CA SER A 81 -14.51 11.68 2.78
C SER A 81 -15.70 10.83 2.35
N ASP A 82 -16.92 11.29 2.61
CA ASP A 82 -18.15 10.65 2.10
C ASP A 82 -18.25 10.60 0.57
N ARG A 83 -17.36 11.28 -0.14
CA ARG A 83 -17.34 11.35 -1.60
C ARG A 83 -16.11 10.71 -2.23
N ILE A 84 -15.09 10.37 -1.44
CA ILE A 84 -13.80 9.90 -1.96
C ILE A 84 -13.39 8.64 -1.20
N LEU A 85 -13.41 7.53 -1.92
CA LEU A 85 -12.84 6.26 -1.54
C LEU A 85 -11.67 5.96 -2.48
N ILE A 86 -10.52 5.63 -1.90
CA ILE A 86 -9.35 5.18 -2.64
C ILE A 86 -9.22 3.69 -2.41
N ILE A 87 -9.04 2.95 -3.50
CA ILE A 87 -8.81 1.51 -3.50
C ILE A 87 -7.49 1.27 -4.19
N THR A 88 -6.62 0.53 -3.53
CA THR A 88 -5.35 0.06 -4.08
C THR A 88 -5.40 -1.45 -4.16
N ALA A 89 -5.28 -1.97 -5.39
CA ALA A 89 -5.22 -3.40 -5.67
C ALA A 89 -3.77 -3.88 -5.73
N ASP A 90 -3.56 -5.16 -5.42
CA ASP A 90 -2.30 -5.86 -5.63
C ASP A 90 -2.23 -6.30 -7.10
N MET A 91 -1.42 -5.58 -7.86
CA MET A 91 -1.10 -5.89 -9.26
C MET A 91 0.30 -6.50 -9.41
N ALA A 92 0.95 -6.83 -8.30
CA ALA A 92 2.30 -7.34 -8.25
C ALA A 92 2.34 -8.88 -8.20
N TYR A 93 1.18 -9.53 -8.26
CA TYR A 93 0.99 -10.99 -8.26
C TYR A 93 1.25 -11.66 -6.91
N GLU A 94 1.32 -10.91 -5.81
CA GLU A 94 1.44 -11.51 -4.48
C GLU A 94 0.12 -12.13 -4.04
N THR A 95 -0.98 -11.42 -4.24
CA THR A 95 -2.34 -11.93 -4.07
C THR A 95 -3.00 -12.05 -5.44
N LYS A 96 -3.63 -13.19 -5.71
CA LYS A 96 -4.45 -13.33 -6.92
C LYS A 96 -5.59 -12.31 -6.89
N ILE A 97 -5.92 -11.77 -8.06
CA ILE A 97 -7.10 -10.91 -8.22
C ILE A 97 -8.36 -11.71 -7.89
N GLU A 98 -8.45 -12.93 -8.41
CA GLU A 98 -9.49 -13.89 -8.08
C GLU A 98 -9.33 -14.41 -6.64
N GLY A 99 -10.43 -14.49 -5.90
CA GLY A 99 -10.46 -15.00 -4.51
C GLY A 99 -10.47 -13.87 -3.47
N GLU A 100 -9.57 -13.94 -2.49
CA GLU A 100 -9.59 -13.07 -1.29
C GLU A 100 -9.64 -11.57 -1.64
N GLN A 101 -8.89 -11.14 -2.66
CA GLN A 101 -8.87 -9.75 -3.08
C GLN A 101 -10.19 -9.34 -3.73
N ALA A 102 -10.78 -10.16 -4.60
CA ALA A 102 -12.09 -9.90 -5.19
C ALA A 102 -13.19 -9.84 -4.11
N GLU A 103 -13.22 -10.81 -3.19
CA GLU A 103 -14.18 -10.84 -2.08
C GLU A 103 -14.05 -9.61 -1.17
N TRP A 104 -12.81 -9.15 -0.94
CA TRP A 104 -12.54 -7.93 -0.19
C TRP A 104 -13.02 -6.68 -0.92
N MET A 105 -12.80 -6.59 -2.24
CA MET A 105 -13.27 -5.47 -3.06
C MET A 105 -14.80 -5.39 -3.09
N GLU A 106 -15.48 -6.53 -3.26
CA GLU A 106 -16.94 -6.59 -3.23
C GLU A 106 -17.52 -6.03 -1.92
N LYS A 107 -16.94 -6.41 -0.78
CA LYS A 107 -17.36 -5.92 0.55
C LYS A 107 -17.17 -4.42 0.76
N ILE A 108 -16.21 -3.81 0.06
CA ILE A 108 -15.95 -2.38 0.16
C ILE A 108 -16.86 -1.56 -0.75
N LEU A 109 -17.27 -2.16 -1.87
CA LEU A 109 -18.09 -1.51 -2.89
C LEU A 109 -19.60 -1.69 -2.67
N SER A 110 -20.00 -2.69 -1.88
CA SER A 110 -21.39 -2.93 -1.44
C SER A 110 -21.83 -1.96 -0.36
#